data_AF-A0A351ELI4-F1
#
_entry.id   AF-A0A351ELI4-F1
#
_cell.length_a   1.000
_cell.length_b   1.000
_cell.length_c   1.000
_cell.angle_alpha   90.00
_cell.angle_beta   90.00
_cell.angle_gamma   90.00
#
_symmetry.space_group_name_H-M   'P 1'
#
loop_
_entity.id
_entity.type
_entity.pdbx_description
1 polymer ?
#
loop_
_entity_poly.entity_id
_entity_poly.type
_entity_poly.pdbx_seq_one_letter_code
_entity_poly.pdbx_strand_id
1 'polypeptide(L)' 'MGNIENSPELKSIYIDPASMEWQESEFPGIHHKVLWSDPVSGRSTILFKLDPGAIVPSHEHTEVEQTWIVSGSFE' A
#
# COMPACT_ATOMS: atom_id res chain seq x y z
N MET A 1 0.18 24.45 -26.64
CA MET A 1 0.78 24.17 -25.32
C MET A 1 1.99 23.28 -25.54
N GLY A 2 3.17 23.67 -25.05
CA GLY A 2 4.34 22.78 -25.09
C GLY A 2 4.13 21.60 -24.14
N ASN A 3 4.56 20.41 -24.55
CA ASN A 3 4.60 19.25 -23.67
C ASN A 3 5.63 19.54 -22.57
N ILE A 4 5.18 19.73 -21.34
CA ILE A 4 6.07 19.78 -20.17
C ILE A 4 6.39 18.32 -19.85
N GLU A 5 7.56 17.85 -20.28
CA GLU A 5 8.10 16.59 -19.78
C GLU A 5 8.67 16.85 -18.38
N ASN A 6 8.04 16.25 -17.38
CA ASN A 6 8.55 16.28 -16.01
C ASN A 6 9.92 15.58 -15.95
N SER A 7 10.87 16.17 -15.22
CA SER A 7 12.12 15.51 -14.88
C SER A 7 11.84 14.15 -14.21
N PRO A 8 12.73 13.16 -14.32
CA PRO A 8 12.48 11.79 -13.83
C PRO A 8 12.00 11.72 -12.38
N GLU A 9 12.50 12.61 -11.51
CA GLU A 9 12.14 12.72 -10.10
C GLU A 9 10.75 13.30 -9.84
N LEU A 10 10.16 14.00 -10.81
CA LEU A 10 8.81 14.57 -10.75
C LEU A 10 7.80 13.76 -11.57
N LYS A 11 8.21 12.61 -12.10
CA LYS A 11 7.35 11.77 -12.93
C LYS A 11 6.24 11.16 -12.07
N SER A 12 5.00 11.39 -12.47
CA SER A 12 3.85 10.70 -11.89
C SER A 12 3.88 9.22 -12.25
N ILE A 13 3.58 8.37 -11.26
CA ILE A 13 3.40 6.93 -11.44
C ILE A 13 1.92 6.64 -11.28
N TYR A 14 1.34 6.02 -12.30
CA TYR A 14 -0.05 5.57 -12.28
C TYR A 14 -0.06 4.05 -12.13
N ILE A 15 -0.92 3.57 -11.23
CA ILE A 15 -1.05 2.17 -10.90
C ILE A 15 -2.54 1.85 -11.02
N ASP A 16 -2.83 0.68 -11.59
CA ASP A 16 -4.17 0.09 -11.57
C ASP A 16 -4.17 -1.04 -10.53
N PRO A 17 -4.66 -0.80 -9.29
CA PRO A 17 -4.70 -1.84 -8.27
C PRO A 17 -5.64 -3.00 -8.65
N ALA A 18 -6.60 -2.80 -9.55
CA ALA A 18 -7.56 -3.84 -9.93
C ALA A 18 -6.92 -4.91 -10.82
N SER A 19 -5.92 -4.54 -11.64
CA SER A 19 -5.20 -5.47 -12.51
C SER A 19 -4.02 -6.18 -11.83
N MET A 20 -3.70 -5.83 -10.58
CA MET A 20 -2.62 -6.46 -9.83
C MET A 20 -3.09 -7.74 -9.14
N GLU A 21 -2.22 -8.74 -9.07
CA GLU A 21 -2.45 -9.92 -8.25
C GLU A 21 -2.30 -9.59 -6.76
N TRP A 22 -3.09 -10.25 -5.92
CA TRP A 22 -2.93 -10.19 -4.47
C TRP A 22 -1.73 -11.03 -4.04
N GLN A 23 -0.91 -10.49 -3.14
CA GLN A 23 0.18 -11.24 -2.51
C GLN A 23 -0.29 -11.75 -1.14
N GLU A 24 -0.03 -13.03 -0.88
CA GLU A 24 -0.18 -13.59 0.46
C GLU A 24 0.92 -13.04 1.37
N SER A 25 0.57 -12.72 2.61
CA SER A 25 1.56 -12.48 3.66
C SER A 25 1.87 -13.77 4.41
N GLU A 26 2.87 -13.73 5.28
CA GLU A 26 3.14 -14.82 6.22
C GLU A 26 2.05 -14.99 7.30
N PHE A 27 1.15 -14.01 7.44
CA PHE A 27 0.06 -14.00 8.40
C PHE A 27 -1.26 -14.47 7.74
N PRO A 28 -1.91 -15.53 8.26
CA PRO A 28 -3.13 -16.06 7.68
C PRO A 28 -4.25 -15.01 7.53
N GLY A 29 -4.89 -14.99 6.36
CA GLY A 29 -6.00 -14.06 6.06
C GLY A 29 -5.57 -12.61 5.78
N ILE A 30 -4.26 -12.33 5.74
CA ILE A 30 -3.73 -11.02 5.37
C ILE A 30 -3.16 -11.10 3.95
N HIS A 31 -3.79 -10.35 3.05
CA HIS A 31 -3.38 -10.18 1.67
C HIS A 31 -3.04 -8.72 1.40
N HIS A 32 -2.09 -8.47 0.50
CA HIS A 32 -1.67 -7.11 0.22
C HIS A 32 -1.25 -6.89 -1.24
N LYS A 33 -1.23 -5.61 -1.62
CA LYS A 33 -0.65 -5.08 -2.85
C LYS A 33 0.21 -3.88 -2.47
N VAL A 34 1.52 -3.98 -2.69
CA VAL A 34 2.40 -2.81 -2.54
C VAL A 34 2.17 -1.90 -3.74
N LEU A 35 1.59 -0.72 -3.50
CA LEU A 35 1.35 0.27 -4.54
C LEU A 35 2.61 1.11 -4.76
N TRP A 36 3.25 1.52 -3.68
CA TRP A 36 4.48 2.31 -3.77
C TRP A 36 5.40 2.00 -2.61
N SER A 37 6.70 2.09 -2.83
CA SER A 37 7.73 1.90 -1.81
C SER A 37 8.93 2.79 -2.11
N ASP A 38 9.48 3.41 -1.08
CA ASP A 38 10.78 4.08 -1.12
C ASP A 38 11.75 3.35 -0.18
N PRO A 39 12.76 2.63 -0.72
CA PRO A 39 13.71 1.89 0.10
C PRO A 39 14.67 2.79 0.90
N VAL A 40 14.81 4.07 0.54
CA VAL A 40 15.71 5.00 1.27
C VAL A 40 15.06 5.47 2.56
N SER A 41 13.80 5.92 2.50
CA SER A 41 13.05 6.33 3.70
C SER A 41 12.32 5.19 4.41
N GLY A 42 12.15 4.03 3.76
CA GLY A 42 11.36 2.91 4.26
C GLY A 42 9.85 3.10 4.16
N ARG A 43 9.38 4.17 3.53
CA ARG A 43 7.95 4.47 3.39
C ARG A 43 7.29 3.61 2.32
N SER A 44 6.03 3.30 2.53
CA SER A 44 5.23 2.57 1.56
C SER A 44 3.77 3.02 1.55
N THR A 45 3.09 2.70 0.45
CA THR A 45 1.64 2.74 0.34
C THR A 45 1.18 1.36 -0.04
N ILE A 46 0.36 0.74 0.80
CA ILE A 46 -0.04 -0.64 0.67
C ILE A 46 -1.57 -0.70 0.69
N LEU A 47 -2.15 -1.43 -0.26
CA LEU A 47 -3.56 -1.80 -0.22
C LEU A 47 -3.66 -3.17 0.44
N PHE A 48 -4.31 -3.22 1.60
CA PHE A 48 -4.56 -4.45 2.33
C PHE A 48 -5.96 -5.00 2.03
N LYS A 49 -6.06 -6.33 2.04
CA LYS A 49 -7.32 -7.06 2.20
C LYS A 49 -7.15 -8.00 3.38
N LEU A 50 -7.95 -7.75 4.41
CA LEU A 50 -7.98 -8.55 5.63
C LEU A 50 -9.26 -9.39 5.59
N ASP A 51 -9.11 -10.71 5.63
CA ASP A 51 -10.26 -11.61 5.73
C ASP A 51 -10.91 -11.48 7.13
N PRO A 52 -12.22 -11.81 7.27
CA PRO A 52 -12.88 -11.76 8.57
C PRO A 52 -12.14 -12.59 9.63
N GLY A 53 -11.73 -11.95 10.72
CA GLY A 53 -10.98 -12.58 11.81
C GLY A 53 -9.47 -12.64 11.60
N ALA A 54 -8.92 -12.07 10.53
CA ALA A 54 -7.48 -11.89 10.39
C ALA A 54 -6.92 -11.01 11.52
N ILE A 55 -5.76 -11.38 12.04
CA ILE A 55 -5.10 -10.69 13.16
C ILE A 55 -3.83 -10.06 12.63
N VAL A 56 -3.76 -8.73 12.68
CA VAL A 56 -2.51 -8.01 12.46
C VAL A 56 -1.63 -8.20 13.72
N PRO A 57 -0.40 -8.73 13.58
CA PRO A 57 0.47 -8.94 14.73
C PRO A 57 0.79 -7.63 15.46
N SER A 58 1.12 -7.73 16.74
CA SER A 58 1.59 -6.58 17.53
C SER A 58 2.85 -5.98 16.89
N HIS A 59 2.83 -4.67 16.63
CA HIS A 59 3.97 -3.92 16.10
C HIS A 59 3.92 -2.46 16.55
N GLU A 60 5.02 -1.74 16.34
CA GLU A 60 5.14 -0.31 16.61
C GLU A 60 5.32 0.47 15.30
N HIS A 61 4.66 1.62 15.19
CA HIS A 61 4.90 2.55 14.09
C HIS A 61 6.01 3.51 14.49
N THR A 62 7.15 3.41 13.81
CA THR A 62 8.30 4.31 14.02
C THR A 62 8.07 5.69 13.38
N GLU A 63 7.05 5.80 12.53
CA GLU A 63 6.61 7.00 11.81
C GLU A 63 5.07 7.01 11.74
N VAL A 64 4.48 8.07 11.18
CA VAL A 64 3.01 8.17 11.04
C VAL A 64 2.48 7.11 10.07
N GLU A 65 1.48 6.35 10.53
CA GLU A 65 0.61 5.55 9.67
C GLU A 65 -0.73 6.26 9.42
N GLN A 66 -1.19 6.22 8.17
CA GLN A 66 -2.51 6.71 7.78
C GLN A 66 -3.26 5.62 7.03
N THR A 67 -4.42 5.24 7.56
CA THR A 67 -5.24 4.16 7.01
C THR A 67 -6.59 4.70 6.58
N TRP A 68 -7.00 4.37 5.35
CA TRP A 68 -8.33 4.66 4.82
C TRP A 68 -9.08 3.36 4.55
N ILE A 69 -10.20 3.17 5.25
CA ILE A 69 -11.04 1.98 5.10
C ILE A 69 -11.91 2.13 3.84
N VAL A 70 -11.58 1.35 2.81
CA VAL A 70 -12.31 1.33 1.53
C VAL A 70 -13.62 0.54 1.66
N SER A 71 -13.63 -0.53 2.46
CA SER A 71 -14.82 -1.35 2.75
C SER A 71 -14.63 -2.17 4.02
N GLY A 72 -15.73 -2.50 4.72
CA GLY A 72 -15.70 -3.32 5.94
C GLY A 72 -15.39 -2.48 7.20
N SER A 73 -14.73 -3.11 8.17
CA SER A 73 -14.25 -2.49 9.41
C SER A 73 -12.86 -3.00 9.77
N PHE A 74 -12.12 -2.22 10.55
CA PHE A 74 -10.80 -2.57 11.09
C PHE A 74 -10.77 -2.12 12.55
N GLU A 75 -10.37 -3.03 13.45
CA GLU A 75 -10.40 -2.88 14.91
C GLU A 75 -9.11 -3.37 15.54
#